data_AF-A0A6H5I3D1-F1
#
_entry.id   AF-A0A6H5I3D1-F1
#
_cell.length_a   1.000
_cell.length_b   1.000
_cell.length_c   1.000
_cell.angle_alpha   90.00
_cell.angle_beta   90.00
_cell.angle_gamma   90.00
#
_symmetry.space_group_name_H-M   'P 1'
#
loop_
_entity.id
_entity.type
_entity.pdbx_description
1 polymer ?
#
loop_
_entity_poly.entity_id
_entity_poly.type
_entity_poly.pdbx_seq_one_letter_code
_entity_poly.pdbx_strand_id
1 'polypeptide(L)'
;MCGTKFTKKVHMVNHQKTIHEGRKDFACDKCERKFGFKTHLLNHQKTVHEGRKDYTCDNCEKKFGFIYNLRNHQKTIHEGRKDYACDKCEKKFGQKSHLLWHQREFHEGRKDYACDKCETKCRNNSDLLNHQKIVHDGRKDYACDKGERKFGLKCNLLLHQRTVHEVRKDYACDKCEKKFGRKTDLSKHQRTVHESRKDFSCDKCEKKFGDPSPLIRHKRTVHEGRKDYACDKCDKKFGIKSNLLCHRRTIHEGHKDHACDRDYEGQLPNLRDIFRPEAIDWLLSESVKTANHENERSLVDFVLKTGYKDVPKVDEDGRPLLQRATPLHVAAWNWSPRRNIAAVRDLFKIYHRFDANYTDESGFTHLFAACVYGLDDVVEKFLELGQDPNKCVWTKTGDSSLHLALMYRHKGVTELLLRSGADLNLANSHGLTPLHFVCMRDNAHGLAELFFKISDELKKPLRINVRDKEGNTPLHLALRFNQKNAIELLGRRGADLNLANKEGSTLLHVICKYRSNDHDLLETLFEISDEIHQPLRINVQDNWVGRHCNWL
;
A
#
# COMPACT_ATOMS: atom_id res chain seq x y z
N MET A 1 54.39 -11.68 38.26
CA MET A 1 53.74 -10.96 37.14
C MET A 1 52.20 -10.96 37.17
N CYS A 2 51.50 -11.64 38.10
CA CYS A 2 50.03 -11.55 38.17
C CYS A 2 49.40 -11.68 39.58
N GLY A 3 50.18 -11.64 40.67
CA GLY A 3 49.67 -11.70 42.05
C GLY A 3 49.02 -13.03 42.48
N THR A 4 48.86 -14.01 41.58
CA THR A 4 48.20 -15.29 41.87
C THR A 4 49.05 -16.17 42.80
N LYS A 5 48.50 -16.59 43.94
CA LYS A 5 49.17 -17.46 44.92
C LYS A 5 48.82 -18.93 44.65
N PHE A 6 49.83 -19.80 44.66
CA PHE A 6 49.65 -21.25 44.43
C PHE A 6 50.17 -22.04 45.63
N THR A 7 49.42 -23.05 46.03
CA THR A 7 49.81 -23.99 47.10
C THR A 7 50.79 -25.07 46.63
N LYS A 8 50.91 -25.29 45.31
CA LYS A 8 51.80 -26.30 44.71
C LYS A 8 52.63 -25.70 43.58
N LYS A 9 53.94 -25.97 43.57
CA LYS A 9 54.90 -25.48 42.56
C LYS A 9 54.51 -25.90 41.14
N VAL A 10 53.99 -27.11 40.95
CA VAL A 10 53.53 -27.61 39.63
C VAL A 10 52.42 -26.74 39.05
N HIS A 11 51.49 -26.23 39.87
CA HIS A 11 50.42 -25.37 39.40
C HIS A 11 50.92 -23.97 39.05
N MET A 12 51.88 -23.44 39.80
CA MET A 12 52.54 -22.17 39.48
C MET A 12 53.30 -22.24 38.16
N VAL A 13 54.10 -23.30 37.94
CA VAL A 13 54.84 -23.51 36.70
C VAL A 13 53.90 -23.69 35.51
N ASN A 14 52.84 -24.48 35.66
CA ASN A 14 51.85 -24.64 34.59
C ASN A 14 51.08 -23.33 34.32
N HIS A 15 50.76 -22.55 35.34
CA HIS A 15 50.15 -21.23 35.19
C HIS A 15 51.07 -20.28 34.42
N GLN A 16 52.36 -20.22 34.78
CA GLN A 16 53.34 -19.39 34.09
C GLN A 16 53.46 -19.79 32.61
N LYS A 17 53.63 -21.08 32.31
CA LYS A 17 53.75 -21.60 30.94
C LYS A 17 52.51 -21.32 30.10
N THR A 18 51.31 -21.52 30.66
CA THR A 18 50.06 -21.43 29.89
C THR A 18 49.49 -20.02 29.79
N ILE A 19 49.66 -19.17 30.81
CA ILE A 19 49.04 -17.84 30.89
C ILE A 19 50.02 -16.72 30.51
N HIS A 20 51.30 -16.81 30.89
CA HIS A 20 52.28 -15.76 30.59
C HIS A 20 53.08 -16.06 29.33
N GLU A 21 53.47 -17.32 29.11
CA GLU A 21 54.26 -17.72 27.94
C GLU A 21 53.38 -18.25 26.78
N GLY A 22 52.09 -18.45 27.02
CA GLY A 22 51.14 -18.94 26.01
C GLY A 22 51.43 -20.34 25.47
N ARG A 23 52.29 -21.13 26.14
CA ARG A 23 52.65 -22.49 25.72
C ARG A 23 51.44 -23.40 25.73
N LYS A 24 51.22 -24.07 24.59
CA LYS A 24 50.16 -25.06 24.36
C LYS A 24 50.79 -26.34 23.81
N ASP A 25 51.41 -27.09 24.70
CA ASP A 25 52.30 -28.22 24.37
C ASP A 25 51.54 -29.47 23.86
N PHE A 26 50.21 -29.52 24.00
CA PHE A 26 49.42 -30.69 23.64
C PHE A 26 48.55 -30.40 22.41
N ALA A 27 48.97 -30.85 21.22
CA ALA A 27 48.23 -30.68 19.97
C ALA A 27 47.26 -31.84 19.72
N CYS A 28 46.10 -31.55 19.12
CA CYS A 28 45.23 -32.58 18.59
C CYS A 28 45.78 -33.07 17.24
N ASP A 29 45.79 -34.38 17.07
CA ASP A 29 46.15 -35.10 15.85
C ASP A 29 45.08 -34.96 14.75
N LYS A 30 43.81 -34.79 15.14
CA LYS A 30 42.65 -34.72 14.24
C LYS A 30 42.20 -33.29 13.91
N CYS A 31 42.75 -32.27 14.57
CA CYS A 31 42.48 -30.87 14.23
C CYS A 31 43.60 -29.94 14.70
N GLU A 32 43.63 -28.71 14.18
CA GLU A 32 44.69 -27.73 14.47
C GLU A 32 44.69 -27.16 15.91
N ARG A 33 43.84 -27.67 16.82
CA ARG A 33 43.75 -27.14 18.18
C ARG A 33 44.88 -27.63 19.06
N LYS A 34 45.46 -26.70 19.82
CA LYS A 34 46.49 -26.95 20.85
C LYS A 34 45.98 -26.57 22.24
N PHE A 35 46.40 -27.34 23.24
CA PHE A 35 45.96 -27.25 24.63
C PHE A 35 47.16 -27.10 25.56
N GLY A 36 46.99 -26.34 26.64
CA GLY A 36 48.01 -26.20 27.69
C GLY A 36 48.07 -27.40 28.65
N PHE A 37 47.05 -28.27 28.64
CA PHE A 37 46.97 -29.44 29.52
C PHE A 37 46.53 -30.68 28.74
N LYS A 38 47.18 -31.82 29.01
CA LYS A 38 46.86 -33.12 28.41
C LYS A 38 45.41 -33.56 28.68
N THR A 39 44.90 -33.28 29.88
CA THR A 39 43.50 -33.58 30.26
C THR A 39 42.49 -32.84 29.38
N HIS A 40 42.79 -31.59 28.99
CA HIS A 40 41.93 -30.81 28.09
C HIS A 40 41.95 -31.34 26.66
N LEU A 41 43.13 -31.78 26.17
CA LEU A 41 43.24 -32.46 24.88
C LEU A 41 42.42 -33.75 24.85
N LEU A 42 42.55 -34.61 25.87
CA LEU A 42 41.80 -35.86 25.95
C LEU A 42 40.28 -35.62 25.99
N ASN A 43 39.84 -34.63 26.78
CA ASN A 43 38.42 -34.27 26.83
C ASN A 43 37.93 -33.71 25.50
N HIS A 44 38.76 -32.93 24.79
CA HIS A 44 38.46 -32.45 23.45
C HIS A 44 38.32 -33.60 22.44
N GLN A 45 39.26 -34.53 22.42
CA GLN A 45 39.20 -35.70 21.53
C GLN A 45 37.94 -36.53 21.79
N LYS A 46 37.64 -36.85 23.05
CA LYS A 46 36.44 -37.59 23.43
C LYS A 46 35.14 -36.88 23.03
N THR A 47 35.03 -35.58 23.28
CA THR A 47 33.76 -34.85 23.07
C THR A 47 33.55 -34.36 21.65
N VAL A 48 34.62 -34.04 20.91
CA VAL A 48 34.54 -33.43 19.57
C VAL A 48 34.78 -34.44 18.46
N HIS A 49 35.71 -35.38 18.63
CA HIS A 49 36.05 -36.34 17.57
C HIS A 49 35.35 -37.68 17.74
N GLU A 50 35.17 -38.16 18.98
CA GLU A 50 34.47 -39.42 19.26
C GLU A 50 32.98 -39.21 19.58
N GLY A 51 32.55 -37.95 19.80
CA GLY A 51 31.18 -37.63 20.16
C GLY A 51 30.71 -38.24 21.50
N ARG A 52 31.64 -38.73 22.33
CA ARG A 52 31.32 -39.34 23.63
C ARG A 52 30.70 -38.31 24.55
N LYS A 53 29.46 -38.59 24.96
CA LYS A 53 28.68 -37.81 25.91
C LYS A 53 28.22 -38.75 27.01
N ASP A 54 29.14 -39.00 27.94
CA ASP A 54 29.05 -40.05 28.95
C ASP A 54 28.01 -39.77 30.06
N TYR A 55 27.45 -38.56 30.10
CA TYR A 55 26.54 -38.14 31.16
C TYR A 55 25.13 -37.90 30.61
N THR A 56 24.19 -38.79 30.89
CA THR A 56 22.80 -38.70 30.44
C THR A 56 21.92 -38.11 31.54
N CYS A 57 20.95 -37.28 31.15
CA CYS A 57 19.90 -36.81 32.06
C CYS A 57 18.76 -37.80 32.12
N ASP A 58 18.48 -38.34 33.30
CA ASP A 58 17.41 -39.34 33.48
C ASP A 58 16.01 -38.76 33.26
N ASN A 59 15.84 -37.43 33.38
CA ASN A 59 14.55 -36.76 33.22
C ASN A 59 14.19 -36.41 31.76
N CYS A 60 15.16 -36.31 30.84
CA CYS A 60 14.88 -35.95 29.43
C CYS A 60 15.83 -36.58 28.41
N GLU A 61 16.60 -37.59 28.83
CA GLU A 61 17.54 -38.39 28.03
C GLU A 61 18.65 -37.60 27.31
N LYS A 62 18.79 -36.29 27.60
CA LYS A 62 19.84 -35.46 27.01
C LYS A 62 21.22 -35.89 27.51
N LYS A 63 22.14 -36.10 26.56
CA LYS A 63 23.53 -36.49 26.83
C LYS A 63 24.47 -35.28 26.87
N PHE A 64 25.42 -35.28 27.80
CA PHE A 64 26.40 -34.23 28.06
C PHE A 64 27.82 -34.82 28.08
N GLY A 65 28.79 -34.06 27.57
CA GLY A 65 30.21 -34.44 27.61
C GLY A 65 30.87 -34.27 28.99
N PHE A 66 30.21 -33.57 29.92
CA PHE A 66 30.75 -33.32 31.25
C PHE A 66 29.65 -33.33 32.32
N ILE A 67 29.96 -33.90 33.49
CA ILE A 67 29.04 -34.03 34.62
C ILE A 67 28.53 -32.68 35.16
N TYR A 68 29.38 -31.63 35.14
CA TYR A 68 28.96 -30.30 35.61
C TYR A 68 27.92 -29.67 34.67
N ASN A 69 27.96 -29.98 33.38
CA ASN A 69 26.94 -29.54 32.42
C ASN A 69 25.61 -30.25 32.63
N LEU A 70 25.65 -31.57 32.91
CA LEU A 70 24.47 -32.33 33.28
C LEU A 70 23.83 -31.77 34.56
N ARG A 71 24.61 -31.53 35.62
CA ARG A 71 24.08 -30.96 36.88
C ARG A 71 23.47 -29.57 36.66
N ASN A 72 24.13 -28.71 35.90
CA ASN A 72 23.57 -27.39 35.59
C ASN A 72 22.29 -27.51 34.77
N HIS A 73 22.22 -28.45 33.83
CA HIS A 73 21.00 -28.73 33.07
C HIS A 73 19.86 -29.22 33.98
N GLN A 74 20.12 -30.19 34.87
CA GLN A 74 19.12 -30.70 35.82
C GLN A 74 18.58 -29.58 36.72
N LYS A 75 19.47 -28.80 37.33
CA LYS A 75 19.09 -27.67 38.18
C LYS A 75 18.27 -26.61 37.45
N THR A 76 18.66 -26.25 36.23
CA THR A 76 18.04 -25.11 35.52
C THR A 76 16.78 -25.48 34.74
N ILE A 77 16.69 -26.71 34.24
CA ILE A 77 15.60 -27.15 33.36
C ILE A 77 14.56 -27.98 34.11
N HIS A 78 14.97 -28.86 35.03
CA HIS A 78 14.05 -29.74 35.74
C HIS A 78 13.63 -29.18 37.10
N GLU A 79 14.57 -28.63 37.86
CA GLU A 79 14.26 -28.03 39.17
C GLU A 79 13.89 -26.53 39.08
N GLY A 80 14.10 -25.90 37.92
CA GLY A 80 13.87 -24.46 37.73
C GLY A 80 14.73 -23.54 38.61
N ARG A 81 15.75 -24.08 39.29
CA ARG A 81 16.61 -23.35 40.22
C ARG A 81 17.46 -22.33 39.47
N LYS A 82 17.28 -21.06 39.84
CA LYS A 82 18.04 -19.90 39.34
C LYS A 82 18.66 -19.18 40.54
N ASP A 83 19.71 -19.79 41.08
CA ASP A 83 20.34 -19.41 42.35
C ASP A 83 21.04 -18.04 42.33
N TYR A 84 21.23 -17.45 41.14
CA TYR A 84 21.97 -16.21 40.96
C TYR A 84 21.03 -15.08 40.57
N ALA A 85 20.55 -14.31 41.55
CA ALA A 85 19.70 -13.14 41.33
C ALA A 85 20.53 -11.87 41.08
N CYS A 86 20.04 -11.00 40.19
CA CYS A 86 20.56 -9.65 40.08
C CYS A 86 20.05 -8.81 41.25
N ASP A 87 20.95 -8.03 41.84
CA ASP A 87 20.67 -7.06 42.90
C ASP A 87 20.00 -5.80 42.37
N LYS A 88 20.18 -5.49 41.09
CA LYS A 88 19.69 -4.27 40.44
C LYS A 88 18.44 -4.49 39.57
N CYS A 89 18.01 -5.72 39.36
CA CYS A 89 16.72 -6.02 38.71
C CYS A 89 16.20 -7.42 39.09
N GLU A 90 14.94 -7.71 38.76
CA GLU A 90 14.27 -8.96 39.12
C GLU A 90 14.78 -10.22 38.39
N LYS A 91 15.82 -10.11 37.55
CA LYS A 91 16.31 -11.24 36.75
C LYS A 91 17.13 -12.22 37.58
N LYS A 92 16.78 -13.50 37.48
CA LYS A 92 17.51 -14.63 38.08
C LYS A 92 18.16 -15.50 37.00
N PHE A 93 19.34 -16.04 37.30
CA PHE A 93 20.17 -16.82 36.40
C PHE A 93 20.55 -18.16 37.02
N GLY A 94 20.69 -19.18 36.17
CA GLY A 94 21.13 -20.52 36.59
C GLY A 94 22.64 -20.67 36.77
N GLN A 95 23.43 -19.69 36.29
CA GLN A 95 24.89 -19.73 36.37
C GLN A 95 25.43 -18.35 36.76
N LYS A 96 26.44 -18.34 37.65
CA LYS A 96 27.11 -17.11 38.11
C LYS A 96 27.73 -16.31 36.97
N SER A 97 28.32 -16.99 35.98
CA SER A 97 28.90 -16.37 34.79
C SER A 97 27.87 -15.54 34.01
N HIS A 98 26.63 -16.02 33.91
CA HIS A 98 25.55 -15.31 33.23
C HIS A 98 25.03 -14.12 34.04
N LEU A 99 24.97 -14.24 35.38
CA LEU A 99 24.65 -13.10 36.24
C LEU A 99 25.71 -12.01 36.13
N LEU A 100 26.99 -12.35 36.27
CA LEU A 100 28.10 -11.40 36.16
C LEU A 100 28.12 -10.73 34.79
N TRP A 101 27.82 -11.49 33.75
CA TRP A 101 27.64 -10.94 32.41
C TRP A 101 26.46 -9.96 32.34
N HIS A 102 25.29 -10.34 32.87
CA HIS A 102 24.12 -9.47 32.89
C HIS A 102 24.37 -8.17 33.67
N GLN A 103 24.99 -8.25 34.84
CA GLN A 103 25.36 -7.07 35.63
C GLN A 103 26.30 -6.15 34.87
N ARG A 104 27.34 -6.73 34.23
CA ARG A 104 28.29 -5.96 33.43
C ARG A 104 27.64 -5.22 32.26
N GLU A 105 26.74 -5.88 31.54
CA GLU A 105 26.15 -5.30 30.32
C GLU A 105 25.01 -4.33 30.59
N PHE A 106 24.11 -4.68 31.49
CA PHE A 106 22.84 -3.97 31.66
C PHE A 106 22.86 -2.98 32.83
N HIS A 107 23.85 -3.07 33.71
CA HIS A 107 23.94 -2.19 34.87
C HIS A 107 25.25 -1.40 34.93
N GLU A 108 26.37 -1.95 34.46
CA GLU A 108 27.66 -1.25 34.46
C GLU A 108 28.03 -0.64 33.10
N GLY A 109 27.37 -1.04 32.01
CA GLY A 109 27.60 -0.52 30.67
C GLY A 109 29.03 -0.72 30.15
N ARG A 110 29.82 -1.62 30.77
CA ARG A 110 31.22 -1.84 30.43
C ARG A 110 31.36 -2.58 29.11
N LYS A 111 31.50 -1.81 28.03
CA LYS A 111 31.97 -2.27 26.72
C LYS A 111 33.46 -1.98 26.61
N ASP A 112 34.26 -2.96 27.03
CA ASP A 112 35.71 -2.79 27.27
C ASP A 112 36.53 -2.65 25.96
N TYR A 113 35.94 -2.93 24.80
CA TYR A 113 36.64 -2.94 23.51
C TYR A 113 36.17 -1.78 22.64
N ALA A 114 36.86 -0.65 22.69
CA ALA A 114 36.55 0.52 21.89
C ALA A 114 37.16 0.43 20.48
N CYS A 115 36.40 0.86 19.48
CA CYS A 115 36.95 1.12 18.15
C CYS A 115 37.80 2.39 18.19
N ASP A 116 38.97 2.31 17.57
CA ASP A 116 39.91 3.42 17.38
C ASP A 116 39.43 4.39 16.29
N LYS A 117 38.65 3.89 15.33
CA LYS A 117 38.16 4.65 14.17
C LYS A 117 36.75 5.24 14.34
N CYS A 118 36.01 4.86 15.38
CA CYS A 118 34.71 5.47 15.69
C CYS A 118 34.31 5.30 17.16
N GLU A 119 33.25 5.97 17.58
CA GLU A 119 32.76 5.92 18.98
C GLU A 119 32.13 4.57 19.38
N THR A 120 32.15 3.56 18.50
CA THR A 120 31.55 2.25 18.79
C THR A 120 32.38 1.49 19.81
N LYS A 121 31.76 1.12 20.93
CA LYS A 121 32.31 0.16 21.89
C LYS A 121 31.64 -1.20 21.72
N CYS A 122 32.44 -2.25 21.74
CA CYS A 122 32.06 -3.64 21.54
C CYS A 122 32.22 -4.45 22.84
N ARG A 123 31.47 -5.54 22.93
CA ARG A 123 31.40 -6.40 24.12
C ARG A 123 32.65 -7.27 24.31
N ASN A 124 33.25 -7.68 23.21
CA ASN A 124 34.44 -8.51 23.19
C ASN A 124 35.30 -8.17 21.97
N ASN A 125 36.53 -8.66 21.97
CA ASN A 125 37.48 -8.40 20.90
C ASN A 125 37.02 -8.95 19.54
N SER A 126 36.32 -10.10 19.52
CA SER A 126 35.81 -10.68 18.26
C SER A 126 34.75 -9.78 17.60
N ASP A 127 33.87 -9.18 18.39
CA ASP A 127 32.86 -8.23 17.91
C ASP A 127 33.52 -6.93 17.42
N LEU A 128 34.56 -6.46 18.11
CA LEU A 128 35.35 -5.29 17.68
C LEU A 128 36.05 -5.56 16.35
N LEU A 129 36.71 -6.71 16.21
CA LEU A 129 37.40 -7.10 14.99
C LEU A 129 36.42 -7.23 13.82
N ASN A 130 35.24 -7.83 14.05
CA ASN A 130 34.19 -7.89 13.04
C ASN A 130 33.65 -6.50 12.69
N HIS A 131 33.45 -5.64 13.69
CA HIS A 131 33.04 -4.25 13.47
C HIS A 131 34.06 -3.50 12.60
N GLN A 132 35.35 -3.57 12.93
CA GLN A 132 36.41 -2.93 12.16
C GLN A 132 36.46 -3.46 10.72
N LYS A 133 36.45 -4.78 10.55
CA LYS A 133 36.47 -5.41 9.22
C LYS A 133 35.27 -5.00 8.36
N ILE A 134 34.07 -4.97 8.94
CA ILE A 134 32.82 -4.78 8.20
C ILE A 134 32.53 -3.30 7.96
N VAL A 135 32.72 -2.46 8.98
CA VAL A 135 32.31 -1.05 8.98
C VAL A 135 33.41 -0.15 8.44
N HIS A 136 34.68 -0.40 8.79
CA HIS A 136 35.79 0.45 8.38
C HIS A 136 36.51 -0.07 7.13
N ASP A 137 36.76 -1.38 7.07
CA ASP A 137 37.51 -1.95 5.94
C ASP A 137 36.60 -2.46 4.81
N GLY A 138 35.27 -2.46 5.02
CA GLY A 138 34.28 -2.92 4.05
C GLY A 138 34.41 -4.40 3.65
N ARG A 139 35.18 -5.20 4.39
CA ARG A 139 35.48 -6.60 4.06
C ARG A 139 34.24 -7.47 4.17
N LYS A 140 33.96 -8.19 3.09
CA LYS A 140 32.86 -9.15 2.96
C LYS A 140 33.40 -10.48 2.47
N ASP A 141 34.05 -11.18 3.38
CA ASP A 141 34.87 -12.36 3.09
C ASP A 141 34.04 -13.60 2.72
N TYR A 142 32.72 -13.57 2.93
CA TYR A 142 31.84 -14.72 2.71
C TYR A 142 30.96 -14.51 1.48
N ALA A 143 31.37 -15.05 0.33
CA ALA A 143 30.60 -15.01 -0.91
C ALA A 143 29.58 -16.14 -0.96
N CYS A 144 28.45 -15.90 -1.63
CA CYS A 144 27.53 -16.95 -2.00
C CYS A 144 27.99 -17.65 -3.28
N ASP A 145 28.05 -18.98 -3.29
CA ASP A 145 28.45 -19.73 -4.49
C ASP A 145 27.37 -19.73 -5.59
N LYS A 146 26.12 -19.41 -5.22
CA LYS A 146 24.94 -19.39 -6.11
C LYS A 146 24.49 -17.98 -6.49
N GLY A 147 25.29 -16.94 -6.23
CA GLY A 147 24.98 -15.57 -6.62
C GLY A 147 26.05 -14.56 -6.23
N GLU A 148 25.92 -13.30 -6.66
CA GLU A 148 27.00 -12.30 -6.51
C GLU A 148 27.11 -11.67 -5.11
N ARG A 149 26.23 -12.03 -4.17
CA ARG A 149 26.19 -11.40 -2.84
C ARG A 149 27.33 -11.88 -1.94
N LYS A 150 28.01 -10.92 -1.32
CA LYS A 150 29.03 -11.13 -0.30
C LYS A 150 28.57 -10.63 1.07
N PHE A 151 28.98 -11.32 2.13
CA PHE A 151 28.58 -11.05 3.50
C PHE A 151 29.83 -10.86 4.39
N GLY A 152 29.72 -9.97 5.36
CA GLY A 152 30.77 -9.74 6.36
C GLY A 152 30.88 -10.83 7.43
N LEU A 153 29.81 -11.61 7.64
CA LEU A 153 29.75 -12.68 8.63
C LEU A 153 29.21 -13.97 8.02
N LYS A 154 29.84 -15.10 8.37
CA LYS A 154 29.45 -16.44 7.91
C LYS A 154 28.00 -16.81 8.25
N CYS A 155 27.52 -16.42 9.44
CA CYS A 155 26.14 -16.68 9.84
C CYS A 155 25.10 -16.00 8.94
N ASN A 156 25.42 -14.82 8.39
CA ASN A 156 24.54 -14.10 7.48
C ASN A 156 24.52 -14.77 6.09
N LEU A 157 25.66 -15.28 5.62
CA LEU A 157 25.71 -16.09 4.40
C LEU A 157 24.87 -17.37 4.55
N LEU A 158 25.03 -18.11 5.64
CA LEU A 158 24.25 -19.33 5.89
C LEU A 158 22.75 -19.05 5.97
N LEU A 159 22.37 -17.93 6.59
CA LEU A 159 20.99 -17.50 6.64
C LEU A 159 20.46 -17.13 5.25
N HIS A 160 21.24 -16.38 4.46
CA HIS A 160 20.89 -16.06 3.07
C HIS A 160 20.69 -17.33 2.24
N GLN A 161 21.64 -18.28 2.29
CA GLN A 161 21.57 -19.54 1.56
C GLN A 161 20.32 -20.32 1.93
N ARG A 162 20.01 -20.44 3.22
CA ARG A 162 18.81 -21.12 3.71
C ARG A 162 17.52 -20.43 3.23
N THR A 163 17.45 -19.10 3.36
CA THR A 163 16.19 -18.38 3.09
C THR A 163 15.94 -18.14 1.60
N VAL A 164 16.99 -18.01 0.78
CA VAL A 164 16.89 -17.59 -0.62
C VAL A 164 17.07 -18.77 -1.57
N HIS A 165 18.03 -19.66 -1.33
CA HIS A 165 18.31 -20.77 -2.25
C HIS A 165 17.58 -22.06 -1.88
N GLU A 166 17.44 -22.35 -0.59
CA GLU A 166 16.71 -23.54 -0.13
C GLU A 166 15.24 -23.26 0.16
N VAL A 167 14.84 -21.98 0.22
CA VAL A 167 13.48 -21.51 0.58
C VAL A 167 12.98 -22.17 1.89
N ARG A 168 13.92 -22.52 2.78
CA ARG A 168 13.61 -23.19 4.05
C ARG A 168 13.02 -22.18 5.03
N LYS A 169 11.72 -22.32 5.28
CA LYS A 169 10.94 -21.53 6.25
C LYS A 169 10.60 -22.40 7.46
N ASP A 170 11.61 -22.63 8.29
CA ASP A 170 11.56 -23.58 9.42
C ASP A 170 10.59 -23.15 10.54
N TYR A 171 10.15 -21.89 10.54
CA TYR A 171 9.34 -21.32 11.62
C TYR A 171 7.90 -21.11 11.17
N ALA A 172 7.04 -22.10 11.41
CA ALA A 172 5.61 -21.99 11.13
C ALA A 172 4.87 -21.30 12.29
N CYS A 173 3.86 -20.51 11.96
CA CYS A 173 2.89 -20.06 12.94
C CYS A 173 1.95 -21.20 13.29
N ASP A 174 1.66 -21.34 14.57
CA ASP A 174 0.69 -22.27 15.15
C ASP A 174 -0.77 -21.82 14.93
N LYS A 175 -0.98 -20.51 14.74
CA LYS A 175 -2.31 -19.89 14.60
C LYS A 175 -2.69 -19.55 13.16
N CYS A 176 -1.77 -19.66 12.20
CA CYS A 176 -2.06 -19.53 10.78
C CYS A 176 -1.04 -20.27 9.91
N GLU A 177 -1.32 -20.44 8.63
CA GLU A 177 -0.47 -21.23 7.72
C GLU A 177 0.84 -20.54 7.31
N LYS A 178 1.13 -19.33 7.82
CA LYS A 178 2.34 -18.59 7.44
C LYS A 178 3.60 -19.20 8.04
N LYS A 179 4.62 -19.35 7.20
CA LYS A 179 5.97 -19.83 7.56
C LYS A 179 7.01 -18.73 7.35
N PHE A 180 8.02 -18.70 8.21
CA PHE A 180 9.05 -17.67 8.27
C PHE A 180 10.45 -18.30 8.24
N GLY A 181 11.40 -17.59 7.63
CA GLY A 181 12.80 -18.00 7.57
C GLY A 181 13.59 -17.71 8.86
N ARG A 182 13.07 -16.82 9.72
CA ARG A 182 13.69 -16.46 11.00
C ARG A 182 12.67 -16.53 12.13
N LYS A 183 13.12 -16.99 13.30
CA LYS A 183 12.31 -17.01 14.51
C LYS A 183 11.85 -15.62 14.93
N THR A 184 12.70 -14.59 14.75
CA THR A 184 12.35 -13.20 15.05
C THR A 184 11.14 -12.72 14.25
N ASP A 185 11.02 -13.15 13.01
CA ASP A 185 9.97 -12.70 12.09
C ASP A 185 8.66 -13.40 12.43
N LEU A 186 8.71 -14.69 12.79
CA LEU A 186 7.58 -15.40 13.37
C LEU A 186 7.11 -14.74 14.68
N SER A 187 8.02 -14.41 15.60
CA SER A 187 7.66 -13.76 16.87
C SER A 187 7.12 -12.34 16.68
N LYS A 188 7.55 -11.62 15.63
CA LYS A 188 6.93 -10.34 15.24
C LYS A 188 5.53 -10.60 14.72
N HIS A 189 5.38 -11.51 13.76
CA HIS A 189 4.09 -11.88 13.19
C HIS A 189 3.07 -12.31 14.25
N GLN A 190 3.43 -13.20 15.17
CA GLN A 190 2.53 -13.65 16.24
C GLN A 190 2.06 -12.48 17.12
N ARG A 191 2.99 -11.60 17.51
CA ARG A 191 2.65 -10.41 18.31
C ARG A 191 1.76 -9.42 17.56
N THR A 192 2.07 -9.13 16.30
CA THR A 192 1.38 -8.09 15.54
C THR A 192 0.04 -8.55 14.95
N VAL A 193 -0.06 -9.83 14.55
CA VAL A 193 -1.22 -10.37 13.83
C VAL A 193 -2.17 -11.14 14.74
N HIS A 194 -1.65 -11.91 15.68
CA HIS A 194 -2.49 -12.79 16.51
C HIS A 194 -2.78 -12.22 17.89
N GLU A 195 -1.86 -11.44 18.46
CA GLU A 195 -2.04 -10.81 19.78
C GLU A 195 -2.43 -9.34 19.68
N SER A 196 -2.38 -8.75 18.48
CA SER A 196 -2.60 -7.31 18.23
C SER A 196 -1.79 -6.41 19.17
N ARG A 197 -0.66 -6.90 19.68
CA ARG A 197 0.20 -6.18 20.62
C ARG A 197 0.98 -5.10 19.87
N LYS A 198 0.63 -3.84 20.15
CA LYS A 198 1.28 -2.64 19.61
C LYS A 198 2.02 -1.93 20.74
N ASP A 199 3.12 -2.53 21.17
CA ASP A 199 3.90 -2.12 22.35
C ASP A 199 4.62 -0.77 22.17
N PHE A 200 4.72 -0.25 20.94
CA PHE A 200 5.50 0.93 20.62
C PHE A 200 4.58 2.11 20.26
N SER A 201 4.33 3.00 21.20
CA SER A 201 3.54 4.22 20.97
C SER A 201 4.40 5.39 20.49
N CYS A 202 3.80 6.23 19.65
CA CYS A 202 4.31 7.57 19.45
C CYS A 202 4.01 8.43 20.69
N ASP A 203 4.96 9.28 21.04
CA ASP A 203 4.85 10.28 22.11
C ASP A 203 4.15 11.55 21.64
N LYS A 204 4.18 11.82 20.33
CA LYS A 204 3.59 13.02 19.70
C LYS A 204 2.20 12.77 19.10
N CYS A 205 1.75 11.53 19.00
CA CYS A 205 0.39 11.19 18.59
C CYS A 205 -0.06 9.83 19.14
N GLU A 206 -1.36 9.53 19.03
CA GLU A 206 -1.95 8.30 19.57
C GLU A 206 -1.61 7.01 18.77
N LYS A 207 -0.78 7.10 17.71
CA LYS A 207 -0.45 5.93 16.89
C LYS A 207 0.45 4.95 17.65
N LYS A 208 0.04 3.68 17.62
CA LYS A 208 0.79 2.55 18.19
C LYS A 208 1.26 1.62 17.08
N PHE A 209 2.45 1.05 17.25
CA PHE A 209 3.15 0.22 16.29
C PHE A 209 3.56 -1.10 16.94
N GLY A 210 3.62 -2.17 16.13
CA GLY A 210 4.07 -3.49 16.58
C GLY A 210 5.59 -3.68 16.57
N ASP A 211 6.33 -2.77 15.93
CA ASP A 211 7.79 -2.80 15.83
C ASP A 211 8.38 -1.38 15.98
N PRO A 212 9.60 -1.23 16.52
CA PRO A 212 10.26 0.08 16.64
C PRO A 212 10.55 0.76 15.30
N SER A 213 10.84 0.00 14.24
CA SER A 213 11.31 0.56 12.97
C SER A 213 10.23 1.40 12.27
N PRO A 214 8.97 0.93 12.14
CA PRO A 214 7.85 1.74 11.66
C PRO A 214 7.58 2.97 12.54
N LEU A 215 7.72 2.88 13.86
CA LEU A 215 7.55 4.02 14.77
C LEU A 215 8.61 5.10 14.52
N ILE A 216 9.89 4.73 14.43
CA ILE A 216 10.98 5.68 14.17
C ILE A 216 10.76 6.38 12.82
N ARG A 217 10.40 5.62 11.79
CA ARG A 217 10.07 6.17 10.47
C ARG A 217 8.90 7.14 10.56
N HIS A 218 7.82 6.76 11.24
CA HIS A 218 6.66 7.62 11.45
C HIS A 218 7.04 8.93 12.16
N LYS A 219 7.82 8.87 13.25
CA LYS A 219 8.30 10.08 13.95
C LYS A 219 9.07 11.02 13.01
N ARG A 220 10.00 10.47 12.23
CA ARG A 220 10.82 11.24 11.27
C ARG A 220 9.99 11.85 10.14
N THR A 221 9.09 11.08 9.53
CA THR A 221 8.38 11.56 8.33
C THR A 221 7.16 12.41 8.65
N VAL A 222 6.45 12.11 9.74
CA VAL A 222 5.17 12.77 10.08
C VAL A 222 5.35 13.93 11.04
N HIS A 223 6.19 13.77 12.07
CA HIS A 223 6.34 14.82 13.10
C HIS A 223 7.51 15.75 12.83
N GLU A 224 8.59 15.25 12.24
CA GLU A 224 9.76 16.09 11.89
C GLU A 224 9.76 16.51 10.42
N GLY A 225 8.85 15.98 9.60
CA GLY A 225 8.78 16.28 8.16
C GLY A 225 10.04 15.90 7.38
N ARG A 226 10.94 15.08 7.94
CA ARG A 226 12.22 14.72 7.31
C ARG A 226 11.99 13.92 6.04
N LYS A 227 12.50 14.47 4.92
CA LYS A 227 12.47 13.85 3.59
C LYS A 227 13.91 13.66 3.10
N ASP A 228 14.57 12.65 3.67
CA ASP A 228 16.01 12.41 3.50
C ASP A 228 16.40 11.89 2.11
N TYR A 229 15.43 11.52 1.28
CA TYR A 229 15.67 10.89 -0.02
C TYR A 229 15.25 11.83 -1.16
N ALA A 230 16.21 12.56 -1.73
CA ALA A 230 15.98 13.46 -2.87
C ALA A 230 16.11 12.73 -4.21
N CYS A 231 15.28 13.11 -5.18
CA CYS A 231 15.50 12.75 -6.56
C CYS A 231 16.67 13.56 -7.13
N ASP A 232 17.50 12.91 -7.94
CA ASP A 232 18.62 13.52 -8.65
C ASP A 232 18.19 14.13 -10.00
N LYS A 233 17.01 13.75 -10.49
CA LYS A 233 16.45 14.21 -11.76
C LYS A 233 15.30 15.23 -11.62
N CYS A 234 14.82 15.49 -10.40
CA CYS A 234 13.88 16.58 -10.11
C CYS A 234 13.92 16.99 -8.62
N ASP A 235 13.24 18.09 -8.27
CA ASP A 235 13.27 18.64 -6.90
C ASP A 235 12.44 17.87 -5.85
N LYS A 236 11.84 16.73 -6.23
CA LYS A 236 11.01 15.94 -5.30
C LYS A 236 11.86 15.23 -4.26
N LYS A 237 11.46 15.39 -2.99
CA LYS A 237 12.06 14.71 -1.82
C LYS A 237 11.05 13.77 -1.17
N PHE A 238 11.54 12.65 -0.66
CA PHE A 238 10.74 11.56 -0.10
C PHE A 238 11.22 11.19 1.31
N GLY A 239 10.29 10.81 2.18
CA GLY A 239 10.59 10.32 3.53
C GLY A 239 11.07 8.86 3.59
N ILE A 240 10.88 8.10 2.51
CA ILE A 240 11.20 6.67 2.43
C ILE A 240 11.90 6.37 1.10
N LYS A 241 12.98 5.59 1.15
CA LYS A 241 13.82 5.25 -0.01
C LYS A 241 13.06 4.50 -1.12
N SER A 242 12.14 3.61 -0.75
CA SER A 242 11.29 2.88 -1.71
C SER A 242 10.45 3.82 -2.57
N ASN A 243 9.88 4.87 -1.98
CA ASN A 243 9.09 5.87 -2.70
C ASN A 243 9.95 6.67 -3.70
N LEU A 244 11.20 7.01 -3.34
CA LEU A 244 12.14 7.65 -4.26
C LEU A 244 12.48 6.72 -5.44
N LEU A 245 12.78 5.45 -5.16
CA LEU A 245 13.09 4.47 -6.20
C LEU A 245 11.89 4.26 -7.14
N CYS A 246 10.69 4.22 -6.58
CA CYS A 246 9.47 4.13 -7.37
C CYS A 246 9.28 5.37 -8.25
N HIS A 247 9.38 6.56 -7.67
CA HIS A 247 9.30 7.82 -8.40
C HIS A 247 10.31 7.89 -9.54
N ARG A 248 11.56 7.46 -9.31
CA ARG A 248 12.60 7.46 -10.33
C ARG A 248 12.24 6.55 -11.51
N ARG A 249 11.78 5.34 -11.22
CA ARG A 249 11.42 4.36 -12.26
C ARG A 249 10.18 4.77 -13.05
N THR A 250 9.14 5.27 -12.37
CA THR A 250 7.85 5.58 -13.00
C THR A 250 7.84 6.91 -13.74
N ILE A 251 8.53 7.93 -13.20
CA ILE A 251 8.48 9.29 -13.75
C ILE A 251 9.66 9.60 -14.67
N HIS A 252 10.85 9.08 -14.38
CA HIS A 252 12.06 9.42 -15.15
C HIS A 252 12.52 8.32 -16.10
N GLU A 253 12.15 7.07 -15.85
CA GLU A 253 12.59 5.92 -16.66
C GLU A 253 11.43 5.29 -17.45
N GLY A 254 10.19 5.79 -17.29
CA GLY A 254 9.04 5.39 -18.10
C GLY A 254 8.60 3.94 -17.92
N HIS A 255 9.14 3.22 -16.92
CA HIS A 255 8.78 1.84 -16.64
C HIS A 255 7.40 1.75 -15.98
N LYS A 256 6.43 1.18 -16.70
CA LYS A 256 5.13 0.74 -16.15
C LYS A 256 5.31 -0.62 -15.47
N ASP A 257 5.96 -0.65 -14.31
CA ASP A 257 6.14 -1.90 -13.55
C ASP A 257 5.31 -1.93 -12.27
N HIS A 258 4.49 -2.97 -12.13
CA HIS A 258 3.77 -3.41 -10.91
C HIS A 258 4.70 -3.74 -9.70
N ALA A 259 6.01 -3.47 -9.81
CA ALA A 259 7.02 -3.81 -8.81
C ALA A 259 7.19 -2.75 -7.70
N CYS A 260 6.65 -1.54 -7.88
CA CYS A 260 6.64 -0.48 -6.86
C CYS A 260 5.80 -0.79 -5.61
N ASP A 261 5.00 -1.83 -5.70
CA ASP A 261 3.90 -2.15 -4.80
C ASP A 261 4.29 -3.16 -3.70
N ARG A 262 5.56 -3.60 -3.65
CA ARG A 262 6.02 -4.78 -2.87
C ARG A 262 6.58 -4.52 -1.47
N ASP A 263 6.70 -3.28 -0.99
CA ASP A 263 7.31 -2.97 0.32
C ASP A 263 6.28 -2.70 1.46
N TYR A 264 5.08 -3.29 1.38
CA TYR A 264 4.11 -3.29 2.48
C TYR A 264 4.16 -4.62 3.27
N GLU A 265 5.04 -4.74 4.26
CA GLU A 265 5.10 -5.89 5.19
C GLU A 265 4.10 -5.76 6.35
N GLY A 266 2.84 -5.45 6.03
CA GLY A 266 1.73 -5.44 6.98
C GLY A 266 0.55 -6.21 6.42
N GLN A 267 -0.27 -6.80 7.29
CA GLN A 267 -1.64 -7.17 6.91
C GLN A 267 -2.30 -5.93 6.30
N LEU A 268 -2.77 -6.05 5.05
CA LEU A 268 -3.62 -5.04 4.45
C LEU A 268 -4.92 -4.98 5.27
N PRO A 269 -5.38 -3.78 5.63
CA PRO A 269 -6.33 -3.63 6.71
C PRO A 269 -7.69 -4.27 6.37
N ASN A 270 -8.16 -5.18 7.23
CA ASN A 270 -9.53 -5.69 7.24
C ASN A 270 -10.50 -4.54 7.60
N LEU A 271 -11.82 -4.70 7.43
CA LEU A 271 -12.81 -3.73 7.93
C LEU A 271 -12.56 -3.32 9.39
N ARG A 272 -12.03 -4.23 10.22
CA ARG A 272 -11.60 -3.99 11.62
C ARG A 272 -10.28 -3.25 11.80
N ASP A 273 -9.48 -3.15 10.74
CA ASP A 273 -8.25 -2.37 10.69
C ASP A 273 -8.45 -1.01 9.98
N ILE A 274 -9.54 -0.87 9.21
CA ILE A 274 -10.00 0.37 8.55
C ILE A 274 -10.93 1.17 9.48
N PHE A 275 -11.82 0.51 10.20
CA PHE A 275 -12.74 1.18 11.12
C PHE A 275 -12.35 0.87 12.58
N ARG A 276 -12.32 1.91 13.42
CA ARG A 276 -12.14 1.71 14.87
C ARG A 276 -13.29 0.87 15.43
N PRO A 277 -13.11 0.09 16.50
CA PRO A 277 -14.20 -0.66 17.14
C PRO A 277 -15.43 0.22 17.45
N GLU A 278 -15.21 1.46 17.86
CA GLU A 278 -16.27 2.42 18.16
C GLU A 278 -16.98 2.93 16.89
N ALA A 279 -16.29 2.98 15.74
CA ALA A 279 -16.90 3.30 14.46
C ALA A 279 -17.70 2.12 13.91
N ILE A 280 -17.30 0.88 14.19
CA ILE A 280 -18.05 -0.34 13.87
C ILE A 280 -19.28 -0.44 14.76
N ASP A 281 -19.16 -0.22 16.07
CA ASP A 281 -20.29 -0.18 17.00
C ASP A 281 -21.22 0.99 16.73
N TRP A 282 -20.70 2.15 16.30
CA TRP A 282 -21.51 3.26 15.82
C TRP A 282 -22.23 2.92 14.51
N LEU A 283 -21.56 2.34 13.50
CA LEU A 283 -22.20 1.90 12.26
C LEU A 283 -23.28 0.86 12.52
N LEU A 284 -23.02 -0.11 13.41
CA LEU A 284 -23.98 -1.13 13.80
C LEU A 284 -25.15 -0.53 14.59
N SER A 285 -24.91 0.39 15.54
CA SER A 285 -25.97 1.04 16.33
C SER A 285 -26.79 2.06 15.54
N GLU A 286 -26.19 2.81 14.61
CA GLU A 286 -26.89 3.79 13.78
C GLU A 286 -27.66 3.11 12.64
N SER A 287 -27.12 2.03 12.06
CA SER A 287 -27.81 1.19 11.07
C SER A 287 -29.07 0.51 11.63
N VAL A 288 -29.16 0.34 12.96
CA VAL A 288 -30.33 -0.17 13.67
C VAL A 288 -31.36 0.94 13.93
N LYS A 289 -30.94 2.21 14.05
CA LYS A 289 -31.86 3.35 14.25
C LYS A 289 -32.51 3.84 12.95
N THR A 290 -31.78 3.81 11.83
CA THR A 290 -32.27 4.30 10.53
C THR A 290 -33.19 3.31 9.80
N ALA A 291 -33.26 2.06 10.27
CA ALA A 291 -34.12 1.01 9.72
C ALA A 291 -35.64 1.26 9.86
N ASN A 292 -36.04 2.35 10.55
CA ASN A 292 -37.45 2.73 10.73
C ASN A 292 -38.02 3.64 9.62
N HIS A 293 -37.22 4.05 8.62
CA HIS A 293 -37.73 4.78 7.46
C HIS A 293 -37.93 3.81 6.27
N GLU A 294 -39.19 3.60 5.91
CA GLU A 294 -39.76 2.51 5.07
C GLU A 294 -39.19 2.31 3.64
N ASN A 295 -38.08 2.94 3.26
CA ASN A 295 -37.45 2.74 1.94
C ASN A 295 -35.91 2.77 1.92
N GLU A 296 -35.23 2.90 3.06
CA GLU A 296 -33.76 3.00 3.13
C GLU A 296 -33.13 1.74 3.77
N ARG A 297 -32.16 1.13 3.07
CA ARG A 297 -31.49 -0.12 3.50
C ARG A 297 -30.28 0.19 4.37
N SER A 298 -30.19 -0.51 5.50
CA SER A 298 -29.10 -0.37 6.48
C SER A 298 -27.75 -0.87 5.94
N LEU A 299 -26.63 -0.44 6.53
CA LEU A 299 -25.30 -0.93 6.18
C LEU A 299 -25.17 -2.46 6.31
N VAL A 300 -25.88 -3.04 7.28
CA VAL A 300 -25.92 -4.50 7.49
C VAL A 300 -26.62 -5.18 6.32
N ASP A 301 -27.76 -4.65 5.85
CA ASP A 301 -28.44 -5.16 4.65
C ASP A 301 -27.59 -4.99 3.38
N PHE A 302 -26.82 -3.89 3.29
CA PHE A 302 -25.83 -3.69 2.23
C PHE A 302 -24.75 -4.78 2.23
N VAL A 303 -24.11 -5.06 3.38
CA VAL A 303 -23.06 -6.09 3.47
C VAL A 303 -23.62 -7.48 3.15
N LEU A 304 -24.82 -7.80 3.64
CA LEU A 304 -25.47 -9.09 3.39
C LEU A 304 -25.88 -9.28 1.92
N LYS A 305 -26.44 -8.26 1.26
CA LYS A 305 -26.89 -8.34 -0.14
C LYS A 305 -25.77 -8.24 -1.16
N THR A 306 -24.79 -7.37 -0.92
CA THR A 306 -23.64 -7.24 -1.82
C THR A 306 -22.66 -8.39 -1.67
N GLY A 307 -22.79 -9.19 -0.61
CA GLY A 307 -21.86 -10.24 -0.28
C GLY A 307 -20.44 -9.70 -0.14
N TYR A 308 -20.28 -8.44 0.31
CA TYR A 308 -18.97 -7.81 0.48
C TYR A 308 -18.14 -8.70 1.41
N LYS A 309 -17.20 -9.41 0.81
CA LYS A 309 -16.20 -10.19 1.50
C LYS A 309 -14.90 -9.44 1.27
N ASP A 310 -14.21 -9.10 2.35
CA ASP A 310 -12.83 -8.59 2.31
C ASP A 310 -11.84 -9.70 1.91
N VAL A 311 -12.19 -10.43 0.84
CA VAL A 311 -11.41 -11.53 0.28
C VAL A 311 -10.43 -10.90 -0.69
N PRO A 312 -9.11 -11.14 -0.52
CA PRO A 312 -8.12 -10.69 -1.48
C PRO A 312 -8.50 -11.22 -2.86
N LYS A 313 -8.77 -10.32 -3.82
CA LYS A 313 -8.80 -10.71 -5.22
C LYS A 313 -7.39 -11.12 -5.62
N VAL A 314 -7.31 -12.14 -6.46
CA VAL A 314 -6.05 -12.62 -6.99
C VAL A 314 -6.02 -12.39 -8.50
N ASP A 315 -4.84 -12.11 -9.05
CA ASP A 315 -4.64 -12.12 -10.50
C ASP A 315 -4.82 -13.55 -11.07
N GLU A 316 -4.74 -13.68 -12.39
CA GLU A 316 -4.83 -14.98 -13.09
C GLU A 316 -3.76 -15.98 -12.62
N ASP A 317 -2.67 -15.49 -12.02
CA ASP A 317 -1.57 -16.27 -11.44
C ASP A 317 -1.77 -16.61 -9.94
N GLY A 318 -2.92 -16.25 -9.34
CA GLY A 318 -3.22 -16.53 -7.93
C GLY A 318 -2.52 -15.59 -6.93
N ARG A 319 -2.00 -14.43 -7.37
CA ARG A 319 -1.29 -13.47 -6.51
C ARG A 319 -2.26 -12.40 -5.97
N PRO A 320 -2.19 -12.01 -4.69
CA PRO A 320 -3.08 -11.02 -4.12
C PRO A 320 -2.92 -9.64 -4.79
N LEU A 321 -4.02 -9.10 -5.31
CA LEU A 321 -4.12 -7.72 -5.77
C LEU A 321 -4.05 -6.78 -4.55
N LEU A 322 -3.23 -5.72 -4.67
CA LEU A 322 -2.86 -4.85 -3.55
C LEU A 322 -3.82 -3.67 -3.33
N GLN A 323 -4.60 -3.29 -4.34
CA GLN A 323 -5.69 -2.33 -4.22
C GLN A 323 -7.00 -3.09 -3.99
N ARG A 324 -7.67 -2.84 -2.88
CA ARG A 324 -8.98 -3.44 -2.59
C ARG A 324 -10.10 -2.45 -2.93
N ALA A 325 -11.13 -2.93 -3.60
CA ALA A 325 -12.39 -2.19 -3.70
C ALA A 325 -12.96 -2.06 -2.28
N THR A 326 -13.05 -0.82 -1.79
CA THR A 326 -13.68 -0.56 -0.48
C THR A 326 -15.21 -0.76 -0.57
N PRO A 327 -15.94 -0.84 0.56
CA PRO A 327 -17.40 -0.84 0.52
C PRO A 327 -18.02 0.29 -0.31
N LEU A 328 -17.37 1.48 -0.35
CA LEU A 328 -17.81 2.59 -1.20
C LEU A 328 -17.65 2.29 -2.69
N HIS A 329 -16.51 1.70 -3.08
CA HIS A 329 -16.32 1.27 -4.47
C HIS A 329 -17.37 0.23 -4.84
N VAL A 330 -17.53 -0.83 -4.03
CA VAL A 330 -18.50 -1.90 -4.29
C VAL A 330 -19.94 -1.38 -4.33
N ALA A 331 -20.29 -0.40 -3.49
CA ALA A 331 -21.58 0.25 -3.56
C ALA A 331 -21.81 0.92 -4.92
N ALA A 332 -20.83 1.68 -5.41
CA ALA A 332 -20.90 2.35 -6.71
C ALA A 332 -20.98 1.36 -7.89
N TRP A 333 -20.35 0.18 -7.79
CA TRP A 333 -20.37 -0.84 -8.84
C TRP A 333 -21.69 -1.64 -8.93
N ASN A 334 -22.44 -1.80 -7.84
CA ASN A 334 -23.70 -2.55 -7.84
C ASN A 334 -24.84 -1.66 -8.36
N TRP A 335 -25.06 -1.70 -9.68
CA TRP A 335 -25.95 -0.91 -10.56
C TRP A 335 -27.38 -0.55 -10.08
N SER A 336 -27.52 0.11 -8.94
CA SER A 336 -28.71 0.85 -8.51
C SER A 336 -28.33 1.86 -7.40
N PRO A 337 -27.79 3.04 -7.75
CA PRO A 337 -27.38 4.06 -6.76
C PRO A 337 -28.50 4.45 -5.80
N ARG A 338 -29.76 4.44 -6.26
CA ARG A 338 -30.94 4.76 -5.44
C ARG A 338 -31.15 3.82 -4.25
N ARG A 339 -30.64 2.59 -4.29
CA ARG A 339 -30.91 1.58 -3.24
C ARG A 339 -29.95 1.65 -2.04
N ASN A 340 -28.79 2.29 -2.19
CA ASN A 340 -27.71 2.25 -1.20
C ASN A 340 -27.29 3.63 -0.69
N ILE A 341 -28.02 4.70 -1.03
CA ILE A 341 -27.60 6.09 -0.76
C ILE A 341 -27.40 6.38 0.74
N ALA A 342 -28.28 5.87 1.60
CA ALA A 342 -28.17 6.02 3.07
C ALA A 342 -26.89 5.34 3.60
N ALA A 343 -26.68 4.07 3.23
CA ALA A 343 -25.47 3.33 3.60
C ALA A 343 -24.19 4.01 3.09
N VAL A 344 -24.20 4.56 1.87
CA VAL A 344 -23.06 5.29 1.30
C VAL A 344 -22.80 6.60 2.04
N ARG A 345 -23.83 7.36 2.41
CA ARG A 345 -23.69 8.56 3.27
C ARG A 345 -23.07 8.21 4.62
N ASP A 346 -23.55 7.15 5.27
CA ASP A 346 -23.01 6.70 6.55
C ASP A 346 -21.56 6.23 6.43
N LEU A 347 -21.20 5.57 5.33
CA LEU A 347 -19.81 5.27 5.01
C LEU A 347 -19.01 6.59 4.87
N PHE A 348 -19.46 7.59 4.14
CA PHE A 348 -18.68 8.84 4.03
C PHE A 348 -18.41 9.56 5.36
N LYS A 349 -19.31 9.43 6.35
CA LYS A 349 -19.10 9.98 7.71
C LYS A 349 -17.87 9.41 8.41
N ILE A 350 -17.46 8.18 8.11
CA ILE A 350 -16.28 7.53 8.70
C ILE A 350 -15.04 7.60 7.80
N TYR A 351 -15.19 7.94 6.52
CA TYR A 351 -14.09 8.01 5.54
C TYR A 351 -13.27 9.31 5.57
N HIS A 352 -13.72 10.36 6.28
CA HIS A 352 -13.01 11.65 6.40
C HIS A 352 -11.59 11.57 7.00
N ARG A 353 -11.14 10.39 7.45
CA ARG A 353 -9.81 10.15 8.06
C ARG A 353 -8.84 9.41 7.14
N PHE A 354 -9.23 9.14 5.91
CA PHE A 354 -8.45 8.34 4.94
C PHE A 354 -7.82 9.19 3.84
N ASP A 355 -6.88 8.56 3.12
CA ASP A 355 -6.25 9.14 1.94
C ASP A 355 -7.32 9.47 0.89
N ALA A 356 -7.57 10.76 0.70
CA ALA A 356 -8.49 11.26 -0.32
C ALA A 356 -8.16 10.67 -1.71
N ASN A 357 -6.88 10.39 -1.99
CA ASN A 357 -6.40 9.89 -3.27
C ASN A 357 -6.51 8.38 -3.45
N TYR A 358 -7.13 7.67 -2.50
CA TYR A 358 -7.32 6.23 -2.63
C TYR A 358 -8.19 5.90 -3.85
N THR A 359 -7.75 4.92 -4.63
CA THR A 359 -8.46 4.36 -5.77
C THR A 359 -8.55 2.84 -5.69
N ASP A 360 -9.60 2.26 -6.26
CA ASP A 360 -9.62 0.82 -6.54
C ASP A 360 -8.71 0.43 -7.73
N GLU A 361 -8.68 -0.86 -8.05
CA GLU A 361 -7.90 -1.46 -9.14
C GLU A 361 -8.19 -0.85 -10.52
N SER A 362 -9.36 -0.22 -10.69
CA SER A 362 -9.75 0.43 -11.94
C SER A 362 -9.42 1.92 -11.97
N GLY A 363 -8.80 2.44 -10.91
CA GLY A 363 -8.56 3.87 -10.75
C GLY A 363 -9.77 4.66 -10.28
N PHE A 364 -10.85 4.00 -9.85
CA PHE A 364 -12.06 4.65 -9.36
C PHE A 364 -11.81 5.26 -7.99
N THR A 365 -12.09 6.55 -7.81
CA THR A 365 -11.83 7.29 -6.57
C THR A 365 -13.05 7.33 -5.65
N HIS A 366 -12.85 7.70 -4.38
CA HIS A 366 -13.96 8.04 -3.49
C HIS A 366 -14.72 9.30 -3.95
N LEU A 367 -14.06 10.25 -4.62
CA LEU A 367 -14.73 11.38 -5.26
C LEU A 367 -15.69 10.89 -6.35
N PHE A 368 -15.30 9.92 -7.17
CA PHE A 368 -16.19 9.33 -8.16
C PHE A 368 -17.41 8.68 -7.52
N ALA A 369 -17.23 7.95 -6.42
CA ALA A 369 -18.37 7.42 -5.66
C ALA A 369 -19.30 8.55 -5.20
N ALA A 370 -18.77 9.63 -4.62
CA ALA A 370 -19.57 10.77 -4.20
C ALA A 370 -20.34 11.41 -5.38
N CYS A 371 -19.72 11.53 -6.55
CA CYS A 371 -20.36 12.03 -7.77
C CYS A 371 -21.46 11.10 -8.30
N VAL A 372 -21.28 9.78 -8.24
CA VAL A 372 -22.31 8.79 -8.65
C VAL A 372 -23.56 8.87 -7.76
N TYR A 373 -23.38 9.18 -6.48
CA TYR A 373 -24.47 9.23 -5.49
C TYR A 373 -25.06 10.63 -5.29
N GLY A 374 -24.47 11.67 -5.86
CA GLY A 374 -25.01 13.04 -5.75
C GLY A 374 -24.82 13.66 -4.37
N LEU A 375 -23.66 13.43 -3.74
CA LEU A 375 -23.37 13.92 -2.39
C LEU A 375 -22.57 15.23 -2.45
N ASP A 376 -23.26 16.35 -2.58
CA ASP A 376 -22.66 17.69 -2.79
C ASP A 376 -21.64 18.06 -1.70
N ASP A 377 -21.99 17.86 -0.43
CA ASP A 377 -21.16 18.14 0.75
C ASP A 377 -19.86 17.32 0.77
N VAL A 378 -19.95 16.05 0.38
CA VAL A 378 -18.82 15.14 0.30
C VAL A 378 -17.92 15.51 -0.89
N VAL A 379 -18.50 15.84 -2.03
CA VAL A 379 -17.77 16.26 -3.23
C VAL A 379 -16.99 17.55 -2.93
N GLU A 380 -17.61 18.55 -2.32
CA GLU A 380 -16.98 19.82 -1.94
C GLU A 380 -15.75 19.57 -1.07
N LYS A 381 -15.89 18.75 -0.03
CA LYS A 381 -14.80 18.40 0.88
C LYS A 381 -13.63 17.70 0.18
N PHE A 382 -13.89 16.81 -0.78
CA PHE A 382 -12.82 16.16 -1.53
C PHE A 382 -12.06 17.16 -2.43
N LEU A 383 -12.77 18.13 -3.01
CA LEU A 383 -12.17 19.19 -3.82
C LEU A 383 -11.32 20.14 -2.95
N GLU A 384 -11.79 20.51 -1.75
CA GLU A 384 -11.01 21.27 -0.75
C GLU A 384 -9.72 20.55 -0.35
N LEU A 385 -9.76 19.21 -0.25
CA LEU A 385 -8.57 18.38 0.02
C LEU A 385 -7.60 18.27 -1.17
N GLY A 386 -7.86 18.98 -2.28
CA GLY A 386 -6.99 19.07 -3.44
C GLY A 386 -7.13 17.92 -4.43
N GLN A 387 -8.26 17.19 -4.41
CA GLN A 387 -8.55 16.23 -5.48
C GLN A 387 -8.76 16.96 -6.80
N ASP A 388 -8.11 16.47 -7.85
CA ASP A 388 -8.28 17.01 -9.20
C ASP A 388 -9.63 16.53 -9.80
N PRO A 389 -10.60 17.43 -10.06
CA PRO A 389 -11.88 17.06 -10.67
C PRO A 389 -11.74 16.56 -12.12
N ASN A 390 -10.59 16.79 -12.76
CA ASN A 390 -10.29 16.42 -14.14
C ASN A 390 -9.53 15.09 -14.24
N LYS A 391 -9.24 14.44 -13.11
CA LYS A 391 -8.54 13.17 -13.08
C LYS A 391 -9.39 12.08 -13.76
N CYS A 392 -9.06 11.73 -14.99
CA CYS A 392 -9.66 10.63 -15.74
C CYS A 392 -8.88 9.34 -15.53
N VAL A 393 -9.12 8.63 -14.42
CA VAL A 393 -8.38 7.40 -14.08
C VAL A 393 -9.25 6.15 -14.20
N TRP A 394 -10.53 6.29 -14.56
CA TRP A 394 -11.40 5.14 -14.79
C TRP A 394 -11.02 4.39 -16.07
N THR A 395 -10.35 3.24 -15.93
CA THR A 395 -9.62 2.54 -17.01
C THR A 395 -10.47 2.02 -18.17
N LYS A 396 -11.80 1.95 -18.04
CA LYS A 396 -12.68 1.44 -19.11
C LYS A 396 -13.24 2.54 -20.02
N THR A 397 -13.72 3.65 -19.47
CA THR A 397 -14.38 4.71 -20.26
C THR A 397 -13.64 6.04 -20.25
N GLY A 398 -12.68 6.23 -19.34
CA GLY A 398 -11.98 7.51 -19.17
C GLY A 398 -12.87 8.66 -18.69
N ASP A 399 -14.04 8.39 -18.12
CA ASP A 399 -14.93 9.44 -17.61
C ASP A 399 -14.32 10.17 -16.40
N SER A 400 -14.51 11.49 -16.36
CA SER A 400 -14.17 12.35 -15.21
C SER A 400 -15.31 12.42 -14.19
N SER A 401 -15.07 13.05 -13.04
CA SER A 401 -16.11 13.32 -12.04
C SER A 401 -17.33 14.03 -12.63
N LEU A 402 -17.11 14.94 -13.58
CA LEU A 402 -18.17 15.70 -14.25
C LEU A 402 -19.03 14.80 -15.17
N HIS A 403 -18.40 13.88 -15.90
CA HIS A 403 -19.12 12.90 -16.72
C HIS A 403 -19.99 11.98 -15.85
N LEU A 404 -19.48 11.53 -14.70
CA LEU A 404 -20.23 10.71 -13.77
C LEU A 404 -21.44 11.46 -13.19
N ALA A 405 -21.25 12.70 -12.73
CA ALA A 405 -22.34 13.53 -12.21
C ALA A 405 -23.47 13.73 -13.23
N LEU A 406 -23.11 13.98 -14.50
CA LEU A 406 -24.06 14.09 -15.61
C LEU A 406 -24.77 12.78 -15.93
N MET A 407 -24.01 11.67 -15.98
CA MET A 407 -24.56 10.33 -16.25
C MET A 407 -25.62 9.93 -15.22
N TYR A 408 -25.43 10.28 -13.95
CA TYR A 408 -26.33 9.97 -12.84
C TYR A 408 -27.34 11.08 -12.49
N ARG A 409 -27.40 12.15 -13.29
CA ARG A 409 -28.41 13.24 -13.21
C ARG A 409 -28.32 14.10 -11.94
N HIS A 410 -27.11 14.36 -11.44
CA HIS A 410 -26.89 15.19 -10.24
C HIS A 410 -26.54 16.63 -10.62
N LYS A 411 -27.56 17.49 -10.76
CA LYS A 411 -27.38 18.91 -11.16
C LYS A 411 -26.52 19.70 -10.16
N GLY A 412 -26.73 19.52 -8.85
CA GLY A 412 -25.96 20.20 -7.80
C GLY A 412 -24.47 19.89 -7.89
N VAL A 413 -24.11 18.61 -7.84
CA VAL A 413 -22.74 18.13 -8.04
C VAL A 413 -22.13 18.63 -9.35
N THR A 414 -22.90 18.66 -10.44
CA THR A 414 -22.44 19.17 -11.74
C THR A 414 -22.02 20.63 -11.65
N GLU A 415 -22.86 21.49 -11.07
CA GLU A 415 -22.55 22.90 -10.87
C GLU A 415 -21.34 23.09 -9.94
N LEU A 416 -21.30 22.36 -8.82
CA LEU A 416 -20.20 22.40 -7.87
C LEU A 416 -18.86 22.04 -8.52
N LEU A 417 -18.81 20.95 -9.30
CA LEU A 417 -17.60 20.52 -10.01
C LEU A 417 -17.12 21.57 -11.00
N LEU A 418 -18.04 22.13 -11.80
CA LEU A 418 -17.72 23.17 -12.78
C LEU A 418 -17.15 24.43 -12.12
N ARG A 419 -17.77 24.90 -11.02
CA ARG A 419 -17.28 26.05 -10.23
C ARG A 419 -15.94 25.76 -9.55
N SER A 420 -15.66 24.49 -9.26
CA SER A 420 -14.41 24.03 -8.66
C SER A 420 -13.32 23.67 -9.68
N GLY A 421 -13.47 24.09 -10.94
CA GLY A 421 -12.42 23.96 -11.96
C GLY A 421 -12.46 22.67 -12.79
N ALA A 422 -13.57 21.93 -12.78
CA ALA A 422 -13.78 20.87 -13.77
C ALA A 422 -13.81 21.45 -15.19
N ASP A 423 -13.11 20.78 -16.11
CA ASP A 423 -13.03 21.14 -17.50
C ASP A 423 -14.29 20.69 -18.25
N LEU A 424 -15.08 21.70 -18.62
CA LEU A 424 -16.32 21.57 -19.40
C LEU A 424 -16.11 21.01 -20.82
N ASN A 425 -14.86 20.94 -21.31
CA ASN A 425 -14.50 20.39 -22.62
C ASN A 425 -13.75 19.06 -22.56
N LEU A 426 -13.47 18.52 -21.37
CA LEU A 426 -12.66 17.32 -21.22
C LEU A 426 -13.34 16.12 -21.89
N ALA A 427 -12.68 15.46 -22.84
CA ALA A 427 -13.23 14.29 -23.51
C ALA A 427 -12.82 12.99 -22.83
N ASN A 428 -13.75 12.04 -22.73
CA ASN A 428 -13.48 10.69 -22.22
C ASN A 428 -12.78 9.81 -23.28
N SER A 429 -12.58 8.51 -22.99
CA SER A 429 -11.91 7.59 -23.92
C SER A 429 -12.68 7.35 -25.22
N HIS A 430 -13.96 7.71 -25.29
CA HIS A 430 -14.81 7.65 -26.49
C HIS A 430 -14.87 8.99 -27.25
N GLY A 431 -14.16 10.02 -26.79
CA GLY A 431 -14.23 11.36 -27.37
C GLY A 431 -15.47 12.15 -26.94
N LEU A 432 -16.29 11.62 -26.02
CA LEU A 432 -17.48 12.30 -25.52
C LEU A 432 -17.07 13.35 -24.50
N THR A 433 -17.55 14.58 -24.70
CA THR A 433 -17.41 15.69 -23.74
C THR A 433 -18.62 15.76 -22.80
N PRO A 434 -18.57 16.53 -21.70
CA PRO A 434 -19.72 16.79 -20.86
C PRO A 434 -20.97 17.27 -21.62
N LEU A 435 -20.78 18.10 -22.65
CA LEU A 435 -21.90 18.59 -23.48
C LEU A 435 -22.57 17.45 -24.27
N HIS A 436 -21.82 16.44 -24.74
CA HIS A 436 -22.41 15.24 -25.34
C HIS A 436 -23.34 14.54 -24.34
N PHE A 437 -22.89 14.37 -23.09
CA PHE A 437 -23.71 13.74 -22.05
C PHE A 437 -24.97 14.54 -21.76
N VAL A 438 -24.90 15.87 -21.70
CA VAL A 438 -26.06 16.75 -21.53
C VAL A 438 -27.11 16.49 -22.62
N CYS A 439 -26.68 16.38 -23.88
CA CYS A 439 -27.57 16.18 -25.03
C CYS A 439 -28.22 14.78 -25.11
N MET A 440 -27.79 13.81 -24.31
CA MET A 440 -28.37 12.46 -24.29
C MET A 440 -29.47 12.28 -23.24
N ARG A 441 -29.89 13.34 -22.53
CA ARG A 441 -30.71 13.22 -21.30
C ARG A 441 -31.98 14.06 -21.37
N ASP A 442 -33.04 13.54 -20.75
CA ASP A 442 -34.27 14.31 -20.48
C ASP A 442 -33.92 15.46 -19.49
N ASN A 443 -34.24 16.69 -19.86
CA ASN A 443 -33.78 17.96 -19.23
C ASN A 443 -32.40 18.46 -19.71
N ALA A 444 -32.01 18.16 -20.95
CA ALA A 444 -30.81 18.70 -21.58
C ALA A 444 -30.75 20.25 -21.58
N HIS A 445 -31.90 20.94 -21.69
CA HIS A 445 -31.96 22.40 -21.77
C HIS A 445 -31.37 23.10 -20.55
N GLY A 446 -31.87 22.82 -19.34
CA GLY A 446 -31.42 23.51 -18.13
C GLY A 446 -29.96 23.18 -17.76
N LEU A 447 -29.44 22.04 -18.18
CA LEU A 447 -28.02 21.72 -18.04
C LEU A 447 -27.18 22.43 -19.10
N ALA A 448 -27.63 22.50 -20.36
CA ALA A 448 -26.94 23.23 -21.41
C ALA A 448 -26.85 24.74 -21.10
N GLU A 449 -27.94 25.35 -20.60
CA GLU A 449 -27.94 26.73 -20.11
C GLU A 449 -26.91 26.95 -19.00
N LEU A 450 -26.85 26.04 -18.01
CA LEU A 450 -25.86 26.08 -16.94
C LEU A 450 -24.43 26.05 -17.50
N PHE A 451 -24.18 25.19 -18.49
CA PHE A 451 -22.87 25.08 -19.15
C PHE A 451 -22.48 26.37 -19.87
N PHE A 452 -23.40 26.98 -20.63
CA PHE A 452 -23.15 28.27 -21.27
C PHE A 452 -22.95 29.39 -20.25
N LYS A 453 -23.79 29.46 -19.21
CA LYS A 453 -23.66 30.44 -18.13
C LYS A 453 -22.28 30.34 -17.46
N ILE A 454 -21.85 29.15 -17.07
CA ILE A 454 -20.55 28.95 -16.42
C ILE A 454 -19.39 29.21 -17.40
N SER A 455 -19.52 28.83 -18.67
CA SER A 455 -18.56 29.17 -19.73
C SER A 455 -18.35 30.69 -19.82
N ASP A 456 -19.44 31.45 -19.84
CA ASP A 456 -19.46 32.90 -19.93
C ASP A 456 -18.86 33.54 -18.64
N GLU A 457 -19.25 33.03 -17.45
CA GLU A 457 -18.72 33.48 -16.14
C GLU A 457 -17.21 33.23 -15.98
N LEU A 458 -16.74 32.04 -16.35
CA LEU A 458 -15.32 31.64 -16.22
C LEU A 458 -14.44 32.15 -17.36
N LYS A 459 -15.02 32.80 -18.39
CA LYS A 459 -14.35 33.20 -19.63
C LYS A 459 -13.60 32.03 -20.29
N LYS A 460 -14.15 30.82 -20.19
CA LYS A 460 -13.59 29.60 -20.79
C LYS A 460 -14.52 29.13 -21.91
N PRO A 461 -14.08 29.10 -23.17
CA PRO A 461 -14.97 28.79 -24.28
C PRO A 461 -15.48 27.35 -24.22
N LEU A 462 -16.80 27.18 -24.25
CA LEU A 462 -17.45 25.88 -24.45
C LEU A 462 -17.36 25.47 -25.92
N ARG A 463 -16.68 24.36 -26.19
CA ARG A 463 -16.52 23.82 -27.54
C ARG A 463 -17.76 23.01 -27.90
N ILE A 464 -18.68 23.64 -28.64
CA ILE A 464 -19.98 23.07 -29.01
C ILE A 464 -19.92 22.09 -30.20
N ASN A 465 -18.90 22.18 -31.06
CA ASN A 465 -18.74 21.37 -32.27
C ASN A 465 -17.71 20.23 -32.12
N VAL A 466 -17.40 19.80 -30.89
CA VAL A 466 -16.50 18.67 -30.66
C VAL A 466 -17.14 17.40 -31.21
N ARG A 467 -16.34 16.51 -31.81
CA ARG A 467 -16.80 15.25 -32.39
C ARG A 467 -16.33 14.07 -31.55
N ASP A 468 -17.24 13.14 -31.25
CA ASP A 468 -16.91 11.87 -30.63
C ASP A 468 -16.13 10.92 -31.59
N LYS A 469 -15.83 9.71 -31.13
CA LYS A 469 -15.14 8.71 -31.96
C LYS A 469 -15.95 8.27 -33.18
N GLU A 470 -17.25 8.46 -33.21
CA GLU A 470 -18.14 8.18 -34.33
C GLU A 470 -18.31 9.43 -35.23
N GLY A 471 -17.72 10.56 -34.85
CA GLY A 471 -17.78 11.82 -35.56
C GLY A 471 -19.03 12.65 -35.26
N ASN A 472 -19.89 12.22 -34.33
CA ASN A 472 -21.10 12.93 -33.95
C ASN A 472 -20.75 14.13 -33.05
N THR A 473 -21.43 15.25 -33.27
CA THR A 473 -21.38 16.41 -32.36
C THR A 473 -22.45 16.29 -31.26
N PRO A 474 -22.40 17.11 -30.19
CA PRO A 474 -23.49 17.18 -29.22
C PRO A 474 -24.86 17.41 -29.87
N LEU A 475 -24.91 18.22 -30.95
CA LEU A 475 -26.14 18.48 -31.70
C LEU A 475 -26.68 17.23 -32.42
N HIS A 476 -25.80 16.37 -32.97
CA HIS A 476 -26.22 15.07 -33.53
C HIS A 476 -26.88 14.18 -32.46
N LEU A 477 -26.31 14.17 -31.24
CA LEU A 477 -26.89 13.41 -30.13
C LEU A 477 -28.22 14.02 -29.66
N ALA A 478 -28.31 15.35 -29.56
CA ALA A 478 -29.55 16.03 -29.17
C ALA A 478 -30.71 15.67 -30.11
N LEU A 479 -30.46 15.62 -31.43
CA LEU A 479 -31.44 15.15 -32.43
C LEU A 479 -31.81 13.68 -32.23
N ARG A 480 -30.80 12.80 -32.09
CA ARG A 480 -31.03 11.36 -31.88
C ARG A 480 -31.87 11.07 -30.64
N PHE A 481 -31.70 11.86 -29.58
CA PHE A 481 -32.42 11.71 -28.31
C PHE A 481 -33.65 12.64 -28.16
N ASN A 482 -34.06 13.33 -29.24
CA ASN A 482 -35.23 14.23 -29.27
C ASN A 482 -35.23 15.36 -28.21
N GLN A 483 -34.09 16.04 -28.04
CA GLN A 483 -33.96 17.12 -27.07
C GLN A 483 -34.24 18.48 -27.73
N LYS A 484 -35.51 18.76 -28.08
CA LYS A 484 -35.95 19.95 -28.86
C LYS A 484 -35.33 21.26 -28.36
N ASN A 485 -35.50 21.56 -27.06
CA ASN A 485 -34.97 22.79 -26.47
C ASN A 485 -33.42 22.86 -26.49
N ALA A 486 -32.72 21.72 -26.41
CA ALA A 486 -31.25 21.72 -26.49
C ALA A 486 -30.75 21.90 -27.92
N ILE A 487 -31.50 21.41 -28.92
CA ILE A 487 -31.21 21.63 -30.35
C ILE A 487 -31.29 23.12 -30.65
N GLU A 488 -32.36 23.77 -30.20
CA GLU A 488 -32.59 25.20 -30.35
C GLU A 488 -31.49 26.05 -29.70
N LEU A 489 -31.19 25.76 -28.43
CA LEU A 489 -30.15 26.46 -27.70
C LEU A 489 -28.76 26.30 -28.32
N LEU A 490 -28.37 25.07 -28.72
CA LEU A 490 -27.08 24.82 -29.34
C LEU A 490 -26.96 25.49 -30.71
N GLY A 491 -28.02 25.42 -31.52
CA GLY A 491 -28.09 26.07 -32.82
C GLY A 491 -27.84 27.57 -32.72
N ARG A 492 -28.62 28.28 -31.88
CA ARG A 492 -28.48 29.72 -31.66
C ARG A 492 -27.14 30.13 -31.01
N ARG A 493 -26.50 29.22 -30.29
CA ARG A 493 -25.15 29.43 -29.72
C ARG A 493 -24.02 29.13 -30.72
N GLY A 494 -24.33 28.90 -32.00
CA GLY A 494 -23.36 28.79 -33.09
C GLY A 494 -22.91 27.36 -33.41
N ALA A 495 -23.71 26.35 -33.09
CA ALA A 495 -23.42 24.98 -33.51
C ALA A 495 -23.42 24.89 -35.04
N ASP A 496 -22.46 24.14 -35.60
CA ASP A 496 -22.37 23.95 -37.04
C ASP A 496 -23.41 22.93 -37.48
N LEU A 497 -24.38 23.39 -38.26
CA LEU A 497 -25.53 22.59 -38.69
C LEU A 497 -25.19 21.59 -39.81
N ASN A 498 -24.02 21.73 -40.43
CA ASN A 498 -23.61 21.02 -41.62
C ASN A 498 -22.50 19.99 -41.39
N LEU A 499 -21.98 19.88 -40.16
CA LEU A 499 -20.98 18.87 -39.84
C LEU A 499 -21.55 17.46 -40.08
N ALA A 500 -20.80 16.65 -40.81
CA ALA A 500 -21.10 15.25 -41.01
C ALA A 500 -20.36 14.38 -39.98
N ASN A 501 -20.97 13.28 -39.56
CA ASN A 501 -20.29 12.26 -38.75
C ASN A 501 -19.36 11.38 -39.63
N LYS A 502 -18.74 10.33 -39.07
CA LYS A 502 -17.85 9.43 -39.86
C LYS A 502 -18.58 8.66 -40.95
N GLU A 503 -19.90 8.53 -40.83
CA GLU A 503 -20.75 7.90 -41.84
C GLU A 503 -21.15 8.88 -42.95
N GLY A 504 -20.72 10.14 -42.89
CA GLY A 504 -21.15 11.18 -43.84
C GLY A 504 -22.53 11.76 -43.54
N SER A 505 -23.21 11.27 -42.50
CA SER A 505 -24.55 11.74 -42.12
C SER A 505 -24.47 13.12 -41.47
N THR A 506 -25.18 14.09 -42.04
CA THR A 506 -25.43 15.43 -41.47
C THR A 506 -26.64 15.42 -40.53
N LEU A 507 -26.96 16.56 -39.90
CA LEU A 507 -28.15 16.68 -39.04
C LEU A 507 -29.45 16.31 -39.76
N LEU A 508 -29.60 16.69 -41.03
CA LEU A 508 -30.76 16.34 -41.84
C LEU A 508 -30.89 14.81 -42.02
N HIS A 509 -29.77 14.11 -42.24
CA HIS A 509 -29.77 12.64 -42.31
C HIS A 509 -30.21 12.02 -40.98
N VAL A 510 -29.75 12.56 -39.85
CA VAL A 510 -30.14 12.10 -38.51
C VAL A 510 -31.64 12.31 -38.28
N ILE A 511 -32.18 13.47 -38.67
CA ILE A 511 -33.62 13.75 -38.60
C ILE A 511 -34.39 12.76 -39.49
N CYS A 512 -34.01 12.58 -40.76
CA CYS A 512 -34.69 11.63 -41.63
C CYS A 512 -34.62 10.19 -41.11
N LYS A 513 -33.50 9.78 -40.51
CA LYS A 513 -33.28 8.40 -40.01
C LYS A 513 -34.07 8.09 -38.75
N TYR A 514 -34.16 9.03 -37.81
CA TYR A 514 -34.74 8.79 -36.49
C TYR A 514 -36.08 9.51 -36.26
N ARG A 515 -36.44 10.48 -37.10
CA ARG A 515 -37.53 11.45 -36.92
C ARG A 515 -38.19 11.83 -38.25
N SER A 516 -38.38 10.85 -39.15
CA SER A 516 -38.89 11.08 -40.52
C SER A 516 -40.23 11.85 -40.62
N ASN A 517 -40.98 11.98 -39.53
CA ASN A 517 -42.29 12.64 -39.46
C ASN A 517 -42.33 13.84 -38.50
N ASP A 518 -41.19 14.30 -37.96
CA ASP A 518 -41.13 15.46 -37.03
C ASP A 518 -40.91 16.76 -37.82
N HIS A 519 -41.97 17.22 -38.50
CA HIS A 519 -41.95 18.42 -39.34
C HIS A 519 -41.60 19.69 -38.54
N ASP A 520 -42.13 19.81 -37.31
CA ASP A 520 -41.83 20.93 -36.42
C ASP A 520 -40.32 21.07 -36.17
N LEU A 521 -39.62 19.94 -35.98
CA LEU A 521 -38.18 19.95 -35.74
C LEU A 521 -37.37 20.35 -36.99
N LEU A 522 -37.84 20.00 -38.18
CA LEU A 522 -37.23 20.47 -39.43
C LEU A 522 -37.42 21.98 -39.59
N GLU A 523 -38.63 22.48 -39.35
CA GLU A 523 -38.95 23.90 -39.42
C GLU A 523 -38.07 24.71 -38.45
N THR A 524 -37.99 24.28 -37.18
CA THR A 524 -37.09 24.91 -36.20
C THR A 524 -35.63 24.91 -36.65
N LEU A 525 -35.15 23.85 -37.31
CA LEU A 525 -33.76 23.82 -37.80
C LEU A 525 -33.52 24.81 -38.95
N PHE A 526 -34.49 24.98 -39.86
CA PHE A 526 -34.44 25.99 -40.93
C PHE A 526 -34.51 27.41 -40.36
N GLU A 527 -35.39 27.67 -39.40
CA GLU A 527 -35.47 28.96 -38.70
C GLU A 527 -34.12 29.32 -38.06
N ILE A 528 -33.51 28.38 -37.32
CA ILE A 528 -32.20 28.59 -36.71
C ILE A 528 -31.12 28.83 -37.76
N SER A 529 -31.13 28.06 -38.86
CA SER A 529 -30.20 28.21 -39.99
C SER A 529 -30.23 29.64 -40.55
N ASP A 530 -31.43 30.18 -40.71
CA ASP A 530 -31.64 31.54 -41.21
C ASP A 530 -31.20 32.59 -40.18
N GLU A 531 -31.56 32.42 -38.90
CA GLU A 531 -31.14 33.30 -37.80
C GLU A 531 -29.60 33.41 -37.70
N ILE A 532 -28.90 32.27 -37.75
CA ILE A 532 -27.43 32.22 -37.60
C ILE A 532 -26.66 32.37 -38.91
N HIS A 533 -27.37 32.58 -40.03
CA HIS A 533 -26.82 32.73 -41.37
C HIS A 533 -25.92 31.55 -41.81
N GLN A 534 -26.33 30.31 -41.46
CA GLN A 534 -25.64 29.07 -41.85
C GLN A 534 -26.54 28.21 -42.74
N PRO A 535 -26.48 28.36 -44.07
CA PRO A 535 -27.37 27.63 -44.98
C PRO A 535 -27.17 26.11 -44.87
N LEU A 536 -28.27 25.39 -44.66
CA LEU A 536 -28.28 23.93 -44.59
C LEU A 536 -27.94 23.30 -45.95
N ARG A 537 -27.02 22.33 -45.95
CA ARG A 537 -26.68 21.55 -47.14
C ARG A 537 -27.65 20.37 -47.27
N ILE A 538 -28.63 20.51 -48.16
CA ILE A 538 -29.74 19.56 -48.31
C ILE A 538 -29.35 18.35 -49.18
N ASN A 539 -28.51 18.55 -50.20
CA ASN A 539 -28.09 17.51 -51.16
C ASN A 539 -26.74 16.86 -50.82
N VAL A 540 -26.55 16.45 -49.57
CA VAL A 540 -25.33 15.74 -49.14
C VAL A 540 -25.58 14.23 -49.19
N GLN A 541 -24.62 13.45 -49.66
CA GLN A 541 -24.70 11.99 -49.72
C GLN A 541 -23.98 11.35 -48.53
N ASP A 542 -24.63 10.41 -47.83
CA ASP A 542 -24.00 9.62 -46.78
C ASP A 542 -23.43 8.28 -47.29
N ASN A 543 -22.63 7.61 -46.45
CA ASN A 543 -21.92 6.38 -46.79
C ASN A 543 -22.77 5.11 -46.64
N TRP A 544 -23.98 5.20 -46.08
CA TRP A 544 -24.76 3.99 -45.75
C TRP A 544 -25.54 3.46 -46.94
N VAL A 545 -26.03 4.33 -47.82
CA VAL A 545 -26.63 4.05 -49.14
C VAL A 545 -26.70 5.43 -49.84
N GLY A 546 -26.66 5.56 -51.17
CA GLY A 546 -26.89 6.84 -51.88
C GLY A 546 -28.29 7.48 -51.70
N ARG A 547 -28.85 7.48 -50.49
CA ARG A 547 -30.05 8.22 -50.09
C ARG A 547 -29.69 9.68 -50.01
N HIS A 548 -30.18 10.44 -50.97
CA HIS A 548 -30.31 11.87 -50.81
C HIS A 548 -31.35 12.12 -49.71
N CYS A 549 -31.12 13.11 -48.85
CA CYS A 549 -32.21 13.75 -48.10
C CYS A 549 -33.12 14.48 -49.11
N ASN A 550 -33.95 13.73 -49.84
CA ASN A 550 -34.94 14.28 -50.77
C ASN A 550 -36.15 14.80 -49.96
N TRP A 551 -35.98 15.94 -49.32
CA TRP A 551 -37.08 16.83 -48.99
C TRP A 551 -36.95 18.03 -49.92
N LEU A 552 -37.71 17.96 -51.02
CA LEU A 552 -38.05 19.10 -51.87
C LEU A 552 -39.18 19.88 -51.21
#